data_AF-A0A519RGG7-F1
#
_entry.id   AF-A0A519RGG7-F1
#
_cell.length_a   1.000
_cell.length_b   1.000
_cell.length_c   1.000
_cell.angle_alpha   90.00
_cell.angle_beta   90.00
_cell.angle_gamma   90.00
#
_symmetry.space_group_name_H-M   'P 1'
#
loop_
_entity.id
_entity.type
_entity.pdbx_description
1 polymer ?
#
loop_
_entity_poly.entity_id
_entity_poly.type
_entity_poly.pdbx_seq_one_letter_code
_entity_poly.pdbx_strand_id
1 'polypeptide(L)'
;MLAKAEAFRWLHDNAPTLGELGFQVQGGATASQDYFIGPVRVEVGIEERGDWFDVRGTVWFGEFAVPFIRLRPYILQRRREYRLPNGQVAFIPDEWFTDYLELFAFAEEVEGQPLALRRHHLSLITDLETDNLATVTLTRRLEKLRDFAAVEDRPLPVGFRGTLRPYQQAGYNWLRFVQDYHLGGCLADDMGLGKSVQTLVMLLERQESRASQGAASLLVLPTSLVYNWMAEARKFTPSLRLLVYTGTYREKNVAQFADYDIVLTSYGIVRLDTDLLASYQFDYVILDESQAIKNPSSTTAQAVRQLRARHRLILTGTPVENSTMDLWSQMTFINPGLLGTQAFFRKEFVKPIEKNQDESRTKKLHALIK
;
A
#
# COMPACT_ATOMS: atom_id res chain seq x y z
N MET A 1 37.44 12.08 19.44
CA MET A 1 37.67 11.83 18.00
C MET A 1 36.31 11.75 17.34
N LEU A 2 36.10 12.48 16.24
CA LEU A 2 34.90 12.33 15.41
C LEU A 2 34.82 10.90 14.87
N ALA A 3 33.61 10.34 14.76
CA ALA A 3 33.45 9.08 14.06
C ALA A 3 33.87 9.25 12.59
N LYS A 4 34.43 8.21 11.96
CA LYS A 4 34.97 8.30 10.58
C LYS A 4 33.95 8.89 9.59
N ALA A 5 32.68 8.48 9.67
CA ALA A 5 31.61 9.01 8.83
C ALA A 5 31.33 10.50 9.09
N GLU A 6 31.38 10.97 10.35
CA GLU A 6 31.18 12.37 10.71
C GLU A 6 32.32 13.26 10.21
N ALA A 7 33.57 12.75 10.27
CA ALA A 7 34.73 13.47 9.75
C ALA A 7 34.67 13.62 8.22
N PHE A 8 34.29 12.58 7.49
CA PHE A 8 34.10 12.66 6.04
C PHE A 8 32.92 13.53 5.63
N ARG A 9 31.81 13.50 6.40
CA ARG A 9 30.69 14.43 6.21
C ARG A 9 31.14 15.88 6.39
N TRP A 10 31.85 16.20 7.47
CA TRP A 10 32.35 17.55 7.68
C TRP A 10 33.26 18.00 6.53
N LEU A 11 34.16 17.12 6.06
CA LEU A 11 35.01 17.39 4.90
C LEU A 11 34.20 17.63 3.63
N HIS A 12 33.10 16.89 3.43
CA HIS A 12 32.21 17.05 2.29
C HIS A 12 31.44 18.38 2.36
N ASP A 13 30.75 18.64 3.47
CA ASP A 13 29.93 19.83 3.70
C ASP A 13 30.78 21.12 3.60
N ASN A 14 32.08 21.04 3.93
CA ASN A 14 33.01 22.17 3.90
C ASN A 14 34.00 22.11 2.72
N ALA A 15 33.91 21.13 1.82
CA ALA A 15 34.82 21.01 0.67
C ALA A 15 34.85 22.27 -0.21
N PRO A 16 33.71 22.91 -0.54
CA PRO A 16 33.72 24.15 -1.33
C PRO A 16 34.47 25.28 -0.61
N THR A 17 34.17 25.49 0.68
CA THR A 17 34.81 26.50 1.53
C THR A 17 36.30 26.26 1.72
N LEU A 18 36.71 24.99 1.90
CA LEU A 18 38.12 24.60 1.98
C LEU A 18 38.85 24.88 0.68
N GLY A 19 38.21 24.64 -0.47
CA GLY A 19 38.74 25.00 -1.79
C GLY A 19 38.91 26.50 -1.98
N GLU A 20 37.93 27.32 -1.57
CA GLU A 20 38.02 28.79 -1.59
C GLU A 20 39.15 29.31 -0.70
N LEU A 21 39.39 28.66 0.43
CA LEU A 21 40.48 28.97 1.35
C LEU A 21 41.85 28.39 0.90
N GLY A 22 41.93 27.74 -0.26
CA GLY A 22 43.15 27.21 -0.85
C GLY A 22 43.63 25.86 -0.28
N PHE A 23 42.81 25.18 0.51
CA PHE A 23 43.11 23.85 1.02
C PHE A 23 42.72 22.76 0.01
N GLN A 24 43.65 21.85 -0.28
CA GLN A 24 43.35 20.61 -1.02
C GLN A 24 43.24 19.45 -0.04
N VAL A 25 42.07 18.81 -0.02
CA VAL A 25 41.84 17.59 0.77
C VAL A 25 42.27 16.39 -0.07
N GLN A 26 43.29 15.66 0.38
CA GLN A 26 43.76 14.42 -0.25
C GLN A 26 43.65 13.26 0.74
N GLY A 27 43.34 12.07 0.25
CA GLY A 27 43.35 10.85 1.06
C GLY A 27 44.75 10.57 1.62
N GLY A 28 44.84 10.30 2.92
CA GLY A 28 46.12 10.00 3.56
C GLY A 28 46.75 8.73 3.00
N ALA A 29 48.06 8.75 2.73
CA ALA A 29 48.85 7.64 2.15
C ALA A 29 48.83 6.32 2.97
N THR A 30 48.30 6.34 4.19
CA THR A 30 48.13 5.18 5.09
C THR A 30 46.70 4.63 5.12
N ALA A 31 45.77 5.19 4.35
CA ALA A 31 44.41 4.68 4.26
C ALA A 31 44.36 3.41 3.39
N SER A 32 43.81 2.32 3.92
CA SER A 32 43.61 1.06 3.18
C SER A 32 42.59 1.15 2.03
N GLN A 33 41.90 2.28 1.91
CA GLN A 33 40.87 2.57 0.91
C GLN A 33 41.02 4.02 0.43
N ASP A 34 40.91 4.21 -0.88
CA ASP A 34 40.86 5.53 -1.50
C ASP A 34 39.40 6.06 -1.44
N TYR A 35 39.20 7.21 -0.81
CA TYR A 35 37.88 7.78 -0.56
C TYR A 35 37.59 8.93 -1.53
N PHE A 36 36.39 8.93 -2.10
CA PHE A 36 35.92 10.02 -2.93
C PHE A 36 35.54 11.22 -2.05
N ILE A 37 36.13 12.37 -2.37
CA ILE A 37 35.85 13.66 -1.73
C ILE A 37 35.50 14.64 -2.85
N GLY A 38 34.22 14.95 -2.98
CA GLY A 38 33.69 15.82 -4.03
C GLY A 38 32.17 15.98 -3.91
N PRO A 39 31.55 16.83 -4.73
CA PRO A 39 30.12 17.10 -4.64
C PRO A 39 29.28 15.86 -4.94
N VAL A 40 28.19 15.71 -4.20
CA VAL A 40 27.22 14.63 -4.37
C VAL A 40 25.86 15.27 -4.62
N ARG A 41 25.19 14.85 -5.70
CA ARG A 41 23.85 15.33 -6.04
C ARG A 41 22.97 14.18 -6.50
N VAL A 42 21.66 14.35 -6.33
CA VAL A 42 20.64 13.41 -6.78
C VAL A 42 19.56 14.17 -7.51
N GLU A 43 19.08 13.58 -8.60
CA GLU A 43 17.88 14.03 -9.29
C GLU A 43 16.95 12.83 -9.41
N VAL A 44 15.74 12.97 -8.87
CA VAL A 44 14.68 11.97 -8.93
C VAL A 44 13.49 12.56 -9.68
N GLY A 45 12.95 11.80 -10.62
CA GLY A 45 11.72 12.07 -11.33
C GLY A 45 10.72 10.94 -11.10
N ILE A 46 9.47 11.31 -10.85
CA ILE A 46 8.35 10.40 -10.63
C ILE A 46 7.25 10.72 -11.63
N GLU A 47 6.87 9.74 -12.44
CA GLU A 47 5.86 9.91 -13.49
C GLU A 47 4.72 8.91 -13.30
N GLU A 48 3.48 9.37 -13.34
CA GLU A 48 2.30 8.50 -13.34
C GLU A 48 2.21 7.69 -14.64
N ARG A 49 2.11 6.35 -14.53
CA ARG A 49 1.93 5.45 -15.67
C ARG A 49 0.95 4.32 -15.34
N GLY A 50 -0.29 4.43 -15.81
CA GLY A 50 -1.32 3.43 -15.52
C GLY A 50 -1.54 3.32 -14.01
N ASP A 51 -1.43 2.13 -13.43
CA ASP A 51 -1.67 1.92 -11.97
C ASP A 51 -0.45 2.14 -11.07
N TRP A 52 0.56 2.82 -11.59
CA TRP A 52 1.87 2.91 -10.97
C TRP A 52 2.49 4.29 -11.16
N PHE A 53 3.53 4.55 -10.38
CA PHE A 53 4.42 5.67 -10.55
C PHE A 53 5.82 5.15 -10.88
N ASP A 54 6.30 5.47 -12.07
CA ASP A 54 7.65 5.16 -12.51
C ASP A 54 8.61 6.12 -11.79
N VAL A 55 9.49 5.59 -10.97
CA VAL A 55 10.54 6.31 -10.26
C VAL A 55 11.85 6.14 -11.03
N ARG A 56 12.38 7.24 -11.54
CA ARG A 56 13.67 7.29 -12.23
C ARG A 56 14.55 8.31 -11.55
N GLY A 57 15.84 8.07 -11.55
CA GLY A 57 16.76 9.03 -10.99
C GLY A 57 18.19 8.68 -11.28
N THR A 58 19.03 9.69 -11.14
CA THR A 58 20.48 9.55 -11.25
C THR A 58 21.11 10.22 -10.06
N VAL A 59 22.16 9.60 -9.56
CA VAL A 59 23.01 10.10 -8.48
C VAL A 59 24.37 10.39 -9.10
N TRP A 60 24.93 11.55 -8.80
CA TRP A 60 26.28 11.91 -9.23
C TRP A 60 27.19 12.00 -8.04
N PHE A 61 28.30 11.27 -8.10
CA PHE A 61 29.45 11.43 -7.22
C PHE A 61 30.55 12.09 -8.04
N GLY A 62 30.61 13.43 -8.03
CA GLY A 62 31.43 14.19 -8.97
C GLY A 62 31.01 13.88 -10.42
N GLU A 63 31.93 13.32 -11.21
CA GLU A 63 31.69 12.96 -12.61
C GLU A 63 30.98 11.61 -12.77
N PHE A 64 30.95 10.78 -11.73
CA PHE A 64 30.38 9.44 -11.80
C PHE A 64 28.85 9.47 -11.70
N ALA A 65 28.17 9.22 -12.81
CA ALA A 65 26.72 9.04 -12.85
C ALA A 65 26.33 7.59 -12.50
N VAL A 66 25.51 7.43 -11.47
CA VAL A 66 25.05 6.15 -10.93
C VAL A 66 23.52 6.12 -10.97
N PRO A 67 22.88 5.08 -11.55
CA PRO A 67 21.43 4.96 -11.50
C PRO A 67 20.93 4.94 -10.05
N PHE A 68 19.92 5.76 -9.73
CA PHE A 68 19.41 5.94 -8.36
C PHE A 68 19.01 4.62 -7.69
N ILE A 69 18.44 3.69 -8.46
CA ILE A 69 18.08 2.34 -8.00
C ILE A 69 19.26 1.56 -7.39
N ARG A 70 20.52 1.84 -7.79
CA ARG A 70 21.71 1.20 -7.23
C ARG A 70 21.93 1.54 -5.76
N LEU A 71 21.38 2.64 -5.26
CA LEU A 71 21.47 3.01 -3.84
C LEU A 71 20.46 2.26 -2.97
N ARG A 72 19.43 1.64 -3.55
CA ARG A 72 18.39 0.90 -2.82
C ARG A 72 18.93 -0.05 -1.74
N PRO A 73 19.82 -1.02 -2.03
CA PRO A 73 20.32 -1.93 -1.01
C PRO A 73 21.14 -1.21 0.07
N TYR A 74 21.78 -0.10 -0.26
CA TYR A 74 22.57 0.69 0.69
C TYR A 74 21.67 1.45 1.65
N ILE A 75 20.64 2.14 1.15
CA ILE A 75 19.66 2.87 1.96
C ILE A 75 18.90 1.91 2.89
N LEU A 76 18.36 0.81 2.35
CA LEU A 76 17.59 -0.16 3.14
C LEU A 76 18.42 -0.85 4.23
N GLN A 77 19.70 -1.11 3.97
CA GLN A 77 20.62 -1.75 4.93
C GLN A 77 21.41 -0.75 5.77
N ARG A 78 21.15 0.56 5.61
CA ARG A 78 21.89 1.66 6.27
C ARG A 78 23.42 1.57 6.05
N ARG A 79 23.84 1.09 4.87
CA ARG A 79 25.26 1.03 4.47
C ARG A 79 25.65 2.37 3.86
N ARG A 80 26.61 3.07 4.48
CA ARG A 80 27.02 4.42 4.11
C ARG A 80 28.03 4.48 2.97
N GLU A 81 28.75 3.40 2.75
CA GLU A 81 29.86 3.32 1.79
C GLU A 81 29.40 2.72 0.47
N TYR A 82 29.60 3.45 -0.63
CA TYR A 82 29.32 3.03 -1.99
C TYR A 82 30.62 2.99 -2.81
N ARG A 83 30.86 1.92 -3.57
CA ARG A 83 32.09 1.77 -4.36
C ARG A 83 31.88 2.27 -5.79
N LEU A 84 32.67 3.25 -6.20
CA LEU A 84 32.64 3.85 -7.53
C LEU A 84 33.37 3.00 -8.59
N PRO A 85 33.10 3.21 -9.88
CA PRO A 85 33.75 2.46 -10.97
C PRO A 85 35.28 2.58 -11.00
N ASN A 86 35.84 3.72 -10.56
CA ASN A 86 37.28 3.94 -10.45
C ASN A 86 37.92 3.24 -9.23
N GLY A 87 37.13 2.54 -8.42
CA GLY A 87 37.58 1.82 -7.23
C GLY A 87 37.50 2.61 -5.93
N GLN A 88 37.26 3.93 -5.99
CA GLN A 88 37.10 4.79 -4.81
C GLN A 88 35.82 4.49 -4.03
N VAL A 89 35.82 4.83 -2.74
CA VAL A 89 34.66 4.70 -1.86
C VAL A 89 34.03 6.07 -1.62
N ALA A 90 32.79 6.24 -2.04
CA ALA A 90 31.97 7.42 -1.76
C ALA A 90 31.07 7.19 -0.53
N PHE A 91 30.78 8.27 0.19
CA PHE A 91 29.79 8.27 1.26
C PHE A 91 28.44 8.74 0.73
N ILE A 92 27.39 8.00 1.06
CA ILE A 92 26.01 8.41 0.83
C ILE A 92 25.62 9.41 1.93
N PRO A 93 25.04 10.57 1.59
CA PRO A 93 24.56 11.55 2.58
C PRO A 93 23.60 10.93 3.61
N ASP A 94 23.77 11.29 4.88
CA ASP A 94 22.97 10.71 5.98
C ASP A 94 21.47 11.03 5.84
N GLU A 95 21.14 12.19 5.28
CA GLU A 95 19.78 12.66 5.02
C GLU A 95 19.02 11.71 4.08
N TRP A 96 19.70 11.16 3.07
CA TRP A 96 19.09 10.26 2.08
C TRP A 96 18.59 8.94 2.67
N PHE A 97 19.14 8.52 3.83
CA PHE A 97 18.64 7.36 4.57
C PHE A 97 17.33 7.64 5.31
N THR A 98 16.90 8.89 5.35
CA THR A 98 15.60 9.32 5.86
C THR A 98 14.70 9.65 4.68
N ASP A 99 15.17 10.50 3.78
CA ASP A 99 14.42 11.06 2.66
C ASP A 99 13.90 9.98 1.69
N TYR A 100 14.74 9.01 1.34
CA TYR A 100 14.42 8.00 0.31
C TYR A 100 14.14 6.61 0.88
N LEU A 101 14.14 6.45 2.21
CA LEU A 101 13.97 5.14 2.83
C LEU A 101 12.64 4.50 2.46
N GLU A 102 11.56 5.27 2.60
CA GLU A 102 10.20 4.80 2.35
C GLU A 102 9.97 4.54 0.84
N LEU A 103 10.47 5.44 -0.02
CA LEU A 103 10.48 5.27 -1.47
C LEU A 103 11.08 3.92 -1.87
N PHE A 104 12.27 3.60 -1.36
CA PHE A 104 12.95 2.33 -1.67
C PHE A 104 12.34 1.10 -0.99
N ALA A 105 11.72 1.29 0.18
CA ALA A 105 11.09 0.20 0.94
C ALA A 105 9.76 -0.24 0.31
N PHE A 106 9.02 0.70 -0.27
CA PHE A 106 7.69 0.47 -0.84
C PHE A 106 7.71 0.20 -2.34
N ALA A 107 8.75 0.63 -3.04
CA ALA A 107 8.83 0.42 -4.46
C ALA A 107 9.06 -1.06 -4.84
N GLU A 108 8.42 -1.46 -5.93
CA GLU A 108 8.57 -2.76 -6.57
C GLU A 108 9.66 -2.67 -7.66
N GLU A 109 10.43 -3.75 -7.79
CA GLU A 109 11.44 -3.88 -8.83
C GLU A 109 11.03 -5.02 -9.76
N VAL A 110 10.93 -4.69 -11.05
CA VAL A 110 10.71 -5.66 -12.11
C VAL A 110 11.94 -5.61 -13.00
N GLU A 111 12.51 -6.77 -13.30
CA GLU A 111 13.74 -6.88 -14.07
C GLU A 111 13.61 -6.14 -15.43
N GLY A 112 14.53 -5.20 -15.69
CA GLY A 112 14.52 -4.38 -16.90
C GLY A 112 13.53 -3.20 -16.90
N GLN A 113 12.84 -2.92 -15.78
CA GLN A 113 11.92 -1.78 -15.64
C GLN A 113 12.43 -0.78 -14.60
N PRO A 114 11.99 0.49 -14.67
CA PRO A 114 12.23 1.45 -13.60
C PRO A 114 11.62 0.98 -12.29
N LEU A 115 12.11 1.55 -11.19
CA LEU A 115 11.55 1.34 -9.87
C LEU A 115 10.09 1.83 -9.87
N ALA A 116 9.13 1.02 -9.41
CA ALA A 116 7.72 1.36 -9.51
C ALA A 116 7.05 1.46 -8.14
N LEU A 117 6.35 2.56 -7.86
CA LEU A 117 5.45 2.66 -6.70
C LEU A 117 4.00 2.42 -7.13
N ARG A 118 3.22 1.77 -6.26
CA ARG A 118 1.77 1.64 -6.43
C ARG A 118 1.05 2.96 -6.19
N ARG A 119 -0.13 3.14 -6.82
CA ARG A 119 -1.02 4.32 -6.68
C ARG A 119 -1.32 4.72 -5.22
N HIS A 120 -1.41 3.77 -4.30
CA HIS A 120 -1.68 4.05 -2.89
C HIS A 120 -0.55 4.80 -2.16
N HIS A 121 0.62 4.98 -2.78
CA HIS A 121 1.71 5.81 -2.24
C HIS A 121 1.65 7.29 -2.68
N LEU A 122 0.49 7.79 -3.10
CA LEU A 122 0.33 9.18 -3.53
C LEU A 122 0.76 10.20 -2.44
N SER A 123 0.50 9.91 -1.17
CA SER A 123 0.95 10.75 -0.06
C SER A 123 2.47 10.85 0.00
N LEU A 124 3.18 9.72 -0.12
CA LEU A 124 4.64 9.71 -0.13
C LEU A 124 5.20 10.54 -1.30
N ILE A 125 4.60 10.42 -2.48
CA ILE A 125 5.04 11.17 -3.66
C ILE A 125 4.80 12.67 -3.46
N THR A 126 3.69 13.03 -2.83
CA THR A 126 3.38 14.42 -2.47
C THR A 126 4.39 14.99 -1.48
N ASP A 127 4.80 14.21 -0.49
CA ASP A 127 5.82 14.61 0.49
C ASP A 127 7.18 14.82 -0.20
N LEU A 128 7.60 13.88 -1.06
CA LEU A 128 8.85 13.98 -1.83
C LEU A 128 8.90 15.21 -2.74
N GLU A 129 7.78 15.59 -3.35
CA GLU A 129 7.70 16.82 -4.14
C GLU A 129 7.79 18.07 -3.27
N THR A 130 7.05 18.08 -2.16
CA THR A 130 6.98 19.23 -1.22
C THR A 130 8.36 19.52 -0.61
N ASP A 131 9.11 18.47 -0.30
CA ASP A 131 10.45 18.55 0.26
C ASP A 131 11.53 18.79 -0.82
N ASN A 132 11.14 18.99 -2.09
CA ASN A 132 12.04 19.15 -3.25
C ASN A 132 13.01 17.96 -3.46
N LEU A 133 12.62 16.76 -3.03
CA LEU A 133 13.38 15.53 -3.18
C LEU A 133 13.13 14.83 -4.52
N ALA A 134 11.98 15.10 -5.15
CA ALA A 134 11.65 14.58 -6.47
C ALA A 134 10.83 15.58 -7.30
N THR A 135 11.04 15.55 -8.61
CA THR A 135 10.11 16.17 -9.56
C THR A 135 8.97 15.20 -9.85
N VAL A 136 7.73 15.65 -9.76
CA VAL A 136 6.56 14.78 -9.91
C VAL A 136 5.68 15.25 -11.07
N THR A 137 5.28 14.31 -11.92
CA THR A 137 4.31 14.56 -13.00
C THR A 137 3.10 13.64 -12.83
N LEU A 138 1.96 14.23 -12.49
CA LEU A 138 0.68 13.53 -12.28
C LEU A 138 -0.34 13.92 -13.34
N THR A 139 -1.33 13.05 -13.57
CA THR A 139 -2.53 13.41 -14.32
C THR A 139 -3.41 14.34 -13.50
N ARG A 140 -4.17 15.20 -14.19
CA ARG A 140 -5.16 16.11 -13.59
C ARG A 140 -6.17 15.42 -12.66
N ARG A 141 -6.43 14.12 -12.88
CA ARG A 141 -7.34 13.34 -12.03
C ARG A 141 -6.69 13.02 -10.67
N LEU A 142 -5.41 12.64 -10.64
CA LEU A 142 -4.70 12.40 -9.39
C LEU A 142 -4.35 13.70 -8.66
N GLU A 143 -4.11 14.80 -9.38
CA GLU A 143 -3.94 16.12 -8.75
C GLU A 143 -5.14 16.49 -7.88
N LYS A 144 -6.37 16.27 -8.36
CA LYS A 144 -7.60 16.52 -7.58
C LYS A 144 -7.71 15.66 -6.31
N LEU A 145 -7.06 14.50 -6.30
CA LEU A 145 -7.06 13.58 -5.16
C LEU A 145 -6.16 14.10 -4.02
N ARG A 146 -5.07 14.82 -4.36
CA ARG A 146 -4.17 15.45 -3.38
C ARG A 146 -4.91 16.42 -2.47
N ASP A 147 -5.88 17.14 -3.02
CA ASP A 147 -6.64 18.14 -2.27
C ASP A 147 -7.77 17.55 -1.41
N PHE A 148 -8.04 16.23 -1.51
CA PHE A 148 -9.08 15.47 -0.78
C PHE A 148 -10.41 16.24 -0.59
N ALA A 149 -10.76 17.10 -1.54
CA ALA A 149 -11.59 18.27 -1.22
C ALA A 149 -13.07 17.94 -1.02
N ALA A 150 -13.55 16.81 -1.52
CA ALA A 150 -14.83 16.20 -1.14
C ALA A 150 -14.97 14.83 -1.83
N VAL A 151 -15.46 13.84 -1.11
CA VAL A 151 -16.02 12.63 -1.75
C VAL A 151 -17.32 13.07 -2.44
N GLU A 152 -17.36 12.96 -3.78
CA GLU A 152 -18.54 13.34 -4.56
C GLU A 152 -19.75 12.49 -4.20
N ASP A 153 -20.94 13.10 -4.20
CA ASP A 153 -22.18 12.35 -3.98
C ASP A 153 -22.48 11.45 -5.18
N ARG A 154 -22.81 10.18 -4.89
CA ARG A 154 -23.06 9.16 -5.92
C ARG A 154 -24.52 8.74 -5.91
N PRO A 155 -25.17 8.65 -7.07
CA PRO A 155 -26.53 8.13 -7.13
C PRO A 155 -26.56 6.66 -6.66
N LEU A 156 -27.66 6.30 -6.01
CA LEU A 156 -27.95 4.91 -5.67
C LEU A 156 -28.33 4.12 -6.93
N PRO A 157 -27.96 2.83 -7.02
CA PRO A 157 -28.38 1.96 -8.11
C PRO A 157 -29.90 1.78 -8.14
N VAL A 158 -30.44 1.56 -9.34
CA VAL A 158 -31.89 1.58 -9.61
C VAL A 158 -32.60 0.41 -8.91
N GLY A 159 -31.95 -0.74 -8.81
CA GLY A 159 -32.47 -1.95 -8.18
C GLY A 159 -32.45 -1.93 -6.65
N PHE A 160 -31.90 -0.87 -6.02
CA PHE A 160 -31.84 -0.78 -4.57
C PHE A 160 -33.23 -0.54 -3.97
N ARG A 161 -33.60 -1.38 -3.00
CA ARG A 161 -34.88 -1.30 -2.29
C ARG A 161 -34.69 -0.76 -0.88
N GLY A 162 -34.67 0.57 -0.75
CA GLY A 162 -34.60 1.23 0.54
C GLY A 162 -34.09 2.66 0.41
N THR A 163 -33.77 3.27 1.54
CA THR A 163 -33.08 4.57 1.60
C THR A 163 -31.86 4.42 2.51
N LEU A 164 -30.73 4.99 2.08
CA LEU A 164 -29.55 5.09 2.92
C LEU A 164 -29.70 6.28 3.86
N ARG A 165 -29.28 6.11 5.12
CA ARG A 165 -29.10 7.23 6.04
C ARG A 165 -27.95 8.12 5.53
N PRO A 166 -27.88 9.41 5.91
CA PRO A 166 -26.84 10.31 5.41
C PRO A 166 -25.40 9.80 5.58
N TYR A 167 -25.09 9.18 6.73
CA TYR A 167 -23.77 8.59 6.97
C TYR A 167 -23.53 7.32 6.12
N GLN A 168 -24.57 6.54 5.81
CA GLN A 168 -24.46 5.37 4.94
C GLN A 168 -24.27 5.79 3.48
N GLN A 169 -24.92 6.87 3.06
CA GLN A 169 -24.68 7.50 1.77
C GLN A 169 -23.24 7.98 1.66
N ALA A 170 -22.72 8.65 2.69
CA ALA A 170 -21.32 9.05 2.74
C ALA A 170 -20.35 7.85 2.66
N GLY A 171 -20.65 6.76 3.38
CA GLY A 171 -19.88 5.52 3.31
C GLY A 171 -19.92 4.86 1.92
N TYR A 172 -21.09 4.83 1.27
CA TYR A 172 -21.23 4.37 -0.11
C TYR A 172 -20.43 5.25 -1.09
N ASN A 173 -20.53 6.57 -0.97
CA ASN A 173 -19.77 7.52 -1.78
C ASN A 173 -18.26 7.29 -1.61
N TRP A 174 -17.81 7.03 -0.38
CA TRP A 174 -16.41 6.74 -0.09
C TRP A 174 -15.96 5.41 -0.70
N LEU A 175 -16.77 4.35 -0.63
CA LEU A 175 -16.49 3.08 -1.29
C LEU A 175 -16.33 3.25 -2.81
N ARG A 176 -17.19 4.08 -3.43
CA ARG A 176 -17.10 4.43 -4.85
C ARG A 176 -15.82 5.19 -5.18
N PHE A 177 -15.45 6.16 -4.35
CA PHE A 177 -14.20 6.90 -4.48
C PHE A 177 -12.98 5.97 -4.42
N VAL A 178 -12.91 5.09 -3.41
CA VAL A 178 -11.82 4.12 -3.26
C VAL A 178 -11.70 3.22 -4.49
N GLN A 179 -12.84 2.77 -5.02
CA GLN A 179 -12.90 1.99 -6.27
C GLN A 179 -12.37 2.77 -7.48
N ASP A 180 -12.78 4.02 -7.65
CA ASP A 180 -12.40 4.86 -8.79
C ASP A 180 -10.88 5.05 -8.93
N TYR A 181 -10.18 4.98 -7.80
CA TYR A 181 -8.72 5.11 -7.71
C TYR A 181 -8.00 3.77 -7.57
N HIS A 182 -8.70 2.65 -7.72
CA HIS A 182 -8.15 1.28 -7.63
C HIS A 182 -7.47 1.02 -6.28
N LEU A 183 -7.99 1.64 -5.22
CA LEU A 183 -7.55 1.43 -3.86
C LEU A 183 -8.41 0.33 -3.20
N GLY A 184 -7.82 -0.39 -2.26
CA GLY A 184 -8.55 -1.23 -1.33
C GLY A 184 -9.09 -0.41 -0.15
N GLY A 185 -10.27 -0.78 0.35
CA GLY A 185 -10.96 -0.04 1.41
C GLY A 185 -11.03 -0.80 2.74
N CYS A 186 -10.98 -0.06 3.85
CA CYS A 186 -11.39 -0.53 5.17
C CYS A 186 -12.64 0.24 5.63
N LEU A 187 -13.81 -0.40 5.58
CA LEU A 187 -15.04 0.18 6.14
C LEU A 187 -15.11 -0.16 7.63
N ALA A 188 -14.70 0.81 8.45
CA ALA A 188 -14.51 0.68 9.89
C ALA A 188 -15.65 1.27 10.74
N ASP A 189 -16.84 1.42 10.17
CA ASP A 189 -18.01 1.95 10.89
C ASP A 189 -18.38 1.04 12.10
N ASP A 190 -18.89 1.65 13.18
CA ASP A 190 -19.36 0.92 14.36
C ASP A 190 -20.38 -0.19 14.02
N MET A 191 -20.44 -1.20 14.89
CA MET A 191 -21.40 -2.30 14.77
C MET A 191 -22.83 -1.76 14.73
N GLY A 192 -23.63 -2.21 13.76
CA GLY A 192 -25.02 -1.78 13.59
C GLY A 192 -25.23 -0.54 12.71
N LEU A 193 -24.17 0.12 12.22
CA LEU A 193 -24.29 1.25 11.27
C LEU A 193 -24.58 0.81 9.81
N GLY A 194 -24.75 -0.48 9.56
CA GLY A 194 -25.20 -0.99 8.26
C GLY A 194 -24.12 -1.08 7.19
N LYS A 195 -22.89 -1.47 7.57
CA LYS A 195 -21.79 -1.80 6.64
C LYS A 195 -22.22 -2.77 5.53
N SER A 196 -23.03 -3.76 5.90
CA SER A 196 -23.58 -4.76 5.00
C SER A 196 -24.45 -4.15 3.90
N VAL A 197 -25.37 -3.23 4.26
CA VAL A 197 -26.20 -2.52 3.29
C VAL A 197 -25.36 -1.65 2.36
N GLN A 198 -24.40 -0.87 2.89
CA GLN A 198 -23.50 -0.05 2.06
C GLN A 198 -22.72 -0.91 1.04
N THR A 199 -22.23 -2.07 1.50
CA THR A 199 -21.49 -3.03 0.66
C THR A 199 -22.39 -3.64 -0.42
N LEU A 200 -23.61 -4.05 -0.08
CA LEU A 200 -24.58 -4.59 -1.03
C LEU A 200 -24.97 -3.56 -2.10
N VAL A 201 -25.16 -2.30 -1.71
CA VAL A 201 -25.45 -1.20 -2.65
C VAL A 201 -24.29 -1.00 -3.63
N MET A 202 -23.05 -1.02 -3.13
CA MET A 202 -21.85 -0.94 -3.97
C MET A 202 -21.80 -2.11 -4.98
N LEU A 203 -22.05 -3.34 -4.53
CA LEU A 203 -22.03 -4.52 -5.41
C LEU A 203 -23.17 -4.51 -6.44
N LEU A 204 -24.35 -4.02 -6.05
CA LEU A 204 -25.47 -3.85 -6.96
C LEU A 204 -25.15 -2.84 -8.07
N GLU A 205 -24.56 -1.69 -7.72
CA GLU A 205 -24.15 -0.71 -8.73
C GLU A 205 -23.19 -1.34 -9.75
N ARG A 206 -22.24 -2.15 -9.29
CA ARG A 206 -21.27 -2.80 -10.18
C ARG A 206 -21.90 -3.80 -11.14
N GLN A 207 -22.96 -4.47 -10.68
CA GLN A 207 -23.74 -5.38 -11.50
C GLN A 207 -24.56 -4.61 -12.55
N GLU A 208 -25.23 -3.52 -12.17
CA GLU A 208 -26.04 -2.70 -13.07
C GLU A 208 -25.20 -1.96 -14.12
N SER A 209 -24.04 -1.42 -13.72
CA SER A 209 -23.09 -0.74 -14.61
C SER A 209 -22.27 -1.70 -15.46
N ARG A 210 -22.39 -3.02 -15.23
CA ARG A 210 -21.57 -4.08 -15.84
C ARG A 210 -20.06 -3.94 -15.58
N ALA A 211 -19.67 -3.15 -14.57
CA ALA A 211 -18.28 -2.96 -14.18
C ALA A 211 -17.61 -4.26 -13.71
N SER A 212 -18.38 -5.21 -13.17
CA SER A 212 -17.87 -6.53 -12.79
C SER A 212 -17.44 -7.39 -13.98
N GLN A 213 -17.87 -7.06 -15.20
CA GLN A 213 -17.63 -7.84 -16.43
C GLN A 213 -18.03 -9.32 -16.29
N GLY A 214 -19.07 -9.60 -15.51
CA GLY A 214 -19.57 -10.96 -15.26
C GLY A 214 -18.75 -11.76 -14.24
N ALA A 215 -17.74 -11.18 -13.60
CA ALA A 215 -17.04 -11.82 -12.50
C ALA A 215 -17.83 -11.68 -11.19
N ALA A 216 -17.91 -12.78 -10.43
CA ALA A 216 -18.51 -12.76 -9.10
C ALA A 216 -17.64 -12.01 -8.07
N SER A 217 -18.28 -11.51 -7.03
CA SER A 217 -17.61 -11.03 -5.81
C SER A 217 -17.63 -12.10 -4.73
N LEU A 218 -16.51 -12.33 -4.04
CA LEU A 218 -16.42 -13.25 -2.91
C LEU A 218 -16.56 -12.48 -1.60
N LEU A 219 -17.55 -12.84 -0.79
CA LEU A 219 -17.71 -12.35 0.56
C LEU A 219 -17.36 -13.47 1.55
N VAL A 220 -16.32 -13.22 2.35
CA VAL A 220 -15.80 -14.14 3.36
C VAL A 220 -16.22 -13.62 4.73
N LEU A 221 -16.95 -14.43 5.49
CA LEU A 221 -17.54 -14.00 6.77
C LEU A 221 -17.55 -15.14 7.81
N PRO A 222 -17.76 -14.84 9.11
CA PRO A 222 -18.09 -15.87 10.09
C PRO A 222 -19.33 -16.67 9.67
N THR A 223 -19.33 -17.99 9.85
CA THR A 223 -20.43 -18.87 9.41
C THR A 223 -21.80 -18.44 9.96
N SER A 224 -21.83 -17.85 11.16
CA SER A 224 -23.04 -17.32 11.81
C SER A 224 -23.69 -16.15 11.05
N LEU A 225 -22.93 -15.39 10.25
CA LEU A 225 -23.42 -14.20 9.56
C LEU A 225 -24.00 -14.50 8.16
N VAL A 226 -23.86 -15.73 7.66
CA VAL A 226 -24.30 -16.11 6.30
C VAL A 226 -25.78 -15.83 6.09
N TYR A 227 -26.62 -16.27 7.03
CA TYR A 227 -28.06 -16.05 6.93
C TYR A 227 -28.45 -14.58 7.05
N ASN A 228 -27.72 -13.78 7.84
CA ASN A 228 -27.98 -12.36 7.95
C ASN A 228 -27.71 -11.64 6.62
N TRP A 229 -26.55 -11.90 6.01
CA TRP A 229 -26.20 -11.35 4.70
C TRP A 229 -27.19 -11.75 3.60
N MET A 230 -27.65 -13.01 3.60
CA MET A 230 -28.70 -13.46 2.67
C MET A 230 -30.01 -12.71 2.89
N ALA A 231 -30.42 -12.50 4.13
CA ALA A 231 -31.65 -11.78 4.45
C ALA A 231 -31.57 -10.31 4.02
N GLU A 232 -30.45 -9.64 4.28
CA GLU A 232 -30.22 -8.26 3.85
C GLU A 232 -30.18 -8.12 2.33
N ALA A 233 -29.48 -9.00 1.63
CA ALA A 233 -29.43 -9.00 0.17
C ALA A 233 -30.83 -9.21 -0.43
N ARG A 234 -31.61 -10.16 0.08
CA ARG A 234 -33.01 -10.36 -0.36
C ARG A 234 -33.90 -9.14 -0.10
N LYS A 235 -33.65 -8.43 1.00
CA LYS A 235 -34.43 -7.24 1.39
C LYS A 235 -34.07 -6.02 0.52
N PHE A 236 -32.79 -5.72 0.40
CA PHE A 236 -32.28 -4.47 -0.15
C PHE A 236 -31.83 -4.55 -1.61
N THR A 237 -31.38 -5.71 -2.08
CA THR A 237 -30.78 -5.90 -3.41
C THR A 237 -31.23 -7.24 -4.05
N PRO A 238 -32.55 -7.49 -4.19
CA PRO A 238 -33.08 -8.81 -4.57
C PRO A 238 -32.74 -9.26 -6.00
N SER A 239 -32.20 -8.37 -6.84
CA SER A 239 -31.70 -8.72 -8.17
C SER A 239 -30.34 -9.41 -8.14
N LEU A 240 -29.57 -9.29 -7.05
CA LEU A 240 -28.28 -9.94 -6.90
C LEU A 240 -28.44 -11.45 -6.71
N ARG A 241 -27.81 -12.24 -7.59
CA ARG A 241 -27.77 -13.69 -7.51
C ARG A 241 -26.69 -14.09 -6.51
N LEU A 242 -27.11 -14.83 -5.47
CA LEU A 242 -26.24 -15.27 -4.39
C LEU A 242 -25.97 -16.78 -4.50
N LEU A 243 -24.71 -17.17 -4.37
CA LEU A 243 -24.28 -18.55 -4.13
C LEU A 243 -23.81 -18.69 -2.67
N VAL A 244 -24.34 -19.67 -1.95
CA VAL A 244 -23.82 -20.03 -0.63
C VAL A 244 -22.81 -21.16 -0.79
N TYR A 245 -21.53 -20.81 -0.88
CA TYR A 245 -20.42 -21.77 -1.00
C TYR A 245 -19.92 -22.16 0.40
N THR A 246 -20.70 -22.99 1.10
CA THR A 246 -20.34 -23.48 2.44
C THR A 246 -20.77 -24.93 2.65
N GLY A 247 -20.34 -25.52 3.77
CA GLY A 247 -20.72 -26.88 4.17
C GLY A 247 -19.99 -27.99 3.41
N THR A 248 -20.28 -29.23 3.77
CA THR A 248 -19.55 -30.42 3.31
C THR A 248 -19.81 -30.75 1.84
N TYR A 249 -21.04 -30.51 1.35
CA TYR A 249 -21.50 -30.91 0.02
C TYR A 249 -21.46 -29.78 -1.02
N ARG A 250 -20.67 -28.72 -0.76
CA ARG A 250 -20.49 -27.63 -1.72
C ARG A 250 -19.90 -28.16 -3.03
N GLU A 251 -20.43 -27.70 -4.14
CA GLU A 251 -19.97 -28.10 -5.46
C GLU A 251 -18.60 -27.47 -5.75
N LYS A 252 -17.54 -28.27 -5.90
CA LYS A 252 -16.17 -27.78 -6.14
C LYS A 252 -15.91 -27.49 -7.63
N ASN A 253 -16.78 -26.67 -8.22
CA ASN A 253 -16.71 -26.29 -9.63
C ASN A 253 -16.55 -24.77 -9.75
N VAL A 254 -15.39 -24.31 -10.21
CA VAL A 254 -15.06 -22.88 -10.31
C VAL A 254 -15.92 -22.16 -11.35
N ALA A 255 -16.31 -22.86 -12.42
CA ALA A 255 -17.10 -22.26 -13.50
C ALA A 255 -18.45 -21.74 -13.02
N GLN A 256 -19.04 -22.40 -12.02
CA GLN A 256 -20.34 -22.01 -11.45
C GLN A 256 -20.32 -20.58 -10.88
N PHE A 257 -19.15 -20.07 -10.46
CA PHE A 257 -19.08 -18.75 -9.83
C PHE A 257 -19.52 -17.63 -10.79
N ALA A 258 -19.29 -17.79 -12.11
CA ALA A 258 -19.71 -16.81 -13.11
C ALA A 258 -21.25 -16.68 -13.25
N ASP A 259 -22.02 -17.65 -12.74
CA ASP A 259 -23.48 -17.62 -12.76
C ASP A 259 -24.09 -16.79 -11.62
N TYR A 260 -23.25 -16.24 -10.74
CA TYR A 260 -23.66 -15.49 -9.57
C TYR A 260 -22.97 -14.13 -9.49
N ASP A 261 -23.59 -13.20 -8.77
CA ASP A 261 -23.04 -11.88 -8.53
C ASP A 261 -22.23 -11.86 -7.23
N ILE A 262 -22.66 -12.63 -6.22
CA ILE A 262 -21.98 -12.79 -4.93
C ILE A 262 -21.86 -14.26 -4.54
N VAL A 263 -20.66 -14.66 -4.15
CA VAL A 263 -20.37 -15.95 -3.51
C VAL A 263 -20.12 -15.70 -2.02
N LEU A 264 -20.99 -16.25 -1.18
CA LEU A 264 -20.88 -16.21 0.29
C LEU A 264 -20.10 -17.44 0.76
N THR A 265 -19.04 -17.24 1.53
CA THR A 265 -18.25 -18.33 2.10
C THR A 265 -17.77 -18.00 3.51
N SER A 266 -17.16 -18.98 4.19
CA SER A 266 -16.55 -18.78 5.50
C SER A 266 -15.03 -18.83 5.44
N TYR A 267 -14.37 -18.18 6.41
CA TYR A 267 -12.91 -18.26 6.58
C TYR A 267 -12.39 -19.69 6.64
N GLY A 268 -13.15 -20.61 7.25
CA GLY A 268 -12.80 -22.03 7.31
C GLY A 268 -12.80 -22.69 5.93
N ILE A 269 -13.78 -22.38 5.09
CA ILE A 269 -13.87 -22.91 3.72
C ILE A 269 -12.78 -22.31 2.84
N VAL A 270 -12.48 -21.02 2.98
CA VAL A 270 -11.37 -20.38 2.25
C VAL A 270 -10.05 -21.10 2.50
N ARG A 271 -9.77 -21.50 3.75
CA ARG A 271 -8.57 -22.28 4.09
C ARG A 271 -8.56 -23.68 3.48
N LEU A 272 -9.71 -24.33 3.38
CA LEU A 272 -9.81 -25.69 2.86
C LEU A 272 -9.74 -25.76 1.33
N ASP A 273 -10.27 -24.74 0.65
CA ASP A 273 -10.38 -24.70 -0.81
C ASP A 273 -9.59 -23.52 -1.41
N THR A 274 -8.48 -23.12 -0.78
CA THR A 274 -7.70 -21.94 -1.20
C THR A 274 -7.28 -22.05 -2.67
N ASP A 275 -6.73 -23.19 -3.09
CA ASP A 275 -6.25 -23.40 -4.45
C ASP A 275 -7.37 -23.25 -5.49
N LEU A 276 -8.55 -23.79 -5.17
CA LEU A 276 -9.73 -23.70 -6.03
C LEU A 276 -10.22 -22.26 -6.14
N LEU A 277 -10.39 -21.57 -5.01
CA LEU A 277 -10.86 -20.19 -4.99
C LEU A 277 -9.84 -19.24 -5.65
N ALA A 278 -8.54 -19.47 -5.45
CA ALA A 278 -7.47 -18.67 -6.06
C ALA A 278 -7.35 -18.85 -7.57
N SER A 279 -7.94 -19.92 -8.13
CA SER A 279 -7.99 -20.13 -9.59
C SER A 279 -9.02 -19.24 -10.31
N TYR A 280 -9.98 -18.66 -9.57
CA TYR A 280 -10.97 -17.72 -10.10
C TYR A 280 -10.53 -16.28 -9.87
N GLN A 281 -10.73 -15.42 -10.87
CA GLN A 281 -10.51 -13.99 -10.75
C GLN A 281 -11.81 -13.32 -10.29
N PHE A 282 -11.93 -13.06 -8.98
CA PHE A 282 -13.07 -12.34 -8.44
C PHE A 282 -13.03 -10.86 -8.80
N ASP A 283 -14.20 -10.25 -8.84
CA ASP A 283 -14.34 -8.82 -8.97
C ASP A 283 -13.95 -8.12 -7.65
N TYR A 284 -14.64 -8.47 -6.56
CA TYR A 284 -14.24 -8.12 -5.20
C TYR A 284 -13.89 -9.37 -4.38
N VAL A 285 -12.94 -9.23 -3.47
CA VAL A 285 -12.87 -10.08 -2.27
C VAL A 285 -13.09 -9.20 -1.06
N ILE A 286 -14.14 -9.52 -0.30
CA ILE A 286 -14.61 -8.75 0.84
C ILE A 286 -14.51 -9.62 2.09
N LEU A 287 -13.86 -9.11 3.14
CA LEU A 287 -13.75 -9.80 4.41
C LEU A 287 -14.64 -9.09 5.44
N ASP A 288 -15.69 -9.76 5.88
CA ASP A 288 -16.50 -9.31 7.02
C ASP A 288 -15.89 -9.82 8.32
N GLU A 289 -15.91 -9.00 9.37
CA GLU A 289 -15.20 -9.27 10.62
C GLU A 289 -13.71 -9.59 10.38
N SER A 290 -13.01 -8.65 9.73
CA SER A 290 -11.62 -8.81 9.27
C SER A 290 -10.58 -9.06 10.37
N GLN A 291 -10.94 -8.93 11.65
CA GLN A 291 -10.09 -9.36 12.76
C GLN A 291 -9.70 -10.85 12.67
N ALA A 292 -10.45 -11.66 11.90
CA ALA A 292 -10.10 -13.04 11.57
C ALA A 292 -8.72 -13.18 10.90
N ILE A 293 -8.19 -12.12 10.29
CA ILE A 293 -6.88 -12.10 9.62
C ILE A 293 -5.84 -11.24 10.33
N LYS A 294 -6.06 -10.85 11.59
CA LYS A 294 -5.14 -9.97 12.35
C LYS A 294 -3.72 -10.53 12.46
N ASN A 295 -3.58 -11.84 12.59
CA ASN A 295 -2.28 -12.49 12.59
C ASN A 295 -1.84 -12.82 11.15
N PRO A 296 -0.81 -12.16 10.60
CA PRO A 296 -0.38 -12.37 9.22
C PRO A 296 0.24 -13.74 8.96
N SER A 297 0.73 -14.44 9.99
CA SER A 297 1.29 -15.80 9.84
C SER A 297 0.24 -16.89 9.97
N SER A 298 -1.01 -16.54 10.28
CA SER A 298 -2.10 -17.52 10.36
C SER A 298 -2.39 -18.11 8.98
N THR A 299 -2.72 -19.40 8.94
CA THR A 299 -3.15 -20.07 7.71
C THR A 299 -4.37 -19.40 7.07
N THR A 300 -5.26 -18.79 7.87
CA THR A 300 -6.37 -17.97 7.37
C THR A 300 -5.88 -16.75 6.61
N ALA A 301 -4.99 -15.95 7.20
CA ALA A 301 -4.44 -14.74 6.58
C ALA A 301 -3.65 -15.08 5.31
N GLN A 302 -2.89 -16.18 5.34
CA GLN A 302 -2.16 -16.66 4.16
C GLN A 302 -3.13 -17.10 3.04
N ALA A 303 -4.20 -17.82 3.37
CA ALA A 303 -5.19 -18.27 2.40
C ALA A 303 -5.92 -17.10 1.71
N VAL A 304 -6.42 -16.12 2.48
CA VAL A 304 -7.13 -14.97 1.89
C VAL A 304 -6.23 -14.10 0.99
N ARG A 305 -4.93 -14.03 1.29
CA ARG A 305 -3.97 -13.27 0.48
C ARG A 305 -3.71 -13.91 -0.89
N GLN A 306 -3.89 -15.23 -1.02
CA GLN A 306 -3.72 -15.95 -2.29
C GLN A 306 -4.90 -15.75 -3.25
N LEU A 307 -6.06 -15.31 -2.73
CA LEU A 307 -7.24 -15.06 -3.55
C LEU A 307 -6.98 -13.94 -4.56
N ARG A 308 -7.45 -14.13 -5.78
CA ARG A 308 -7.32 -13.15 -6.88
C ARG A 308 -8.56 -12.27 -6.93
N ALA A 309 -8.36 -10.96 -6.84
CA ALA A 309 -9.43 -9.97 -6.82
C ALA A 309 -9.01 -8.72 -7.59
N ARG A 310 -9.94 -8.05 -8.27
CA ARG A 310 -9.69 -6.72 -8.85
C ARG A 310 -9.74 -5.63 -7.77
N HIS A 311 -10.65 -5.80 -6.82
CA HIS A 311 -10.83 -4.89 -5.71
C HIS A 311 -10.89 -5.67 -4.39
N ARG A 312 -10.53 -5.00 -3.29
CA ARG A 312 -10.51 -5.60 -1.96
C ARG A 312 -11.13 -4.68 -0.94
N LEU A 313 -11.94 -5.25 -0.05
CA LEU A 313 -12.63 -4.53 0.99
C LEU A 313 -12.55 -5.33 2.28
N ILE A 314 -12.36 -4.65 3.40
CA ILE A 314 -12.55 -5.24 4.73
C ILE A 314 -13.61 -4.45 5.48
N LEU A 315 -14.44 -5.19 6.23
CA LEU A 315 -15.48 -4.65 7.09
C LEU A 315 -15.13 -5.03 8.52
N THR A 316 -15.08 -4.05 9.40
CA THR A 316 -14.76 -4.27 10.82
C THR A 316 -15.39 -3.19 11.67
N GLY A 317 -15.76 -3.51 12.91
CA GLY A 317 -16.10 -2.50 13.92
C GLY A 317 -14.88 -1.99 14.69
N THR A 318 -13.74 -2.68 14.60
CA THR A 318 -12.54 -2.46 15.40
C THR A 318 -11.29 -2.73 14.56
N PRO A 319 -10.92 -1.82 13.63
CA PRO A 319 -9.79 -2.04 12.72
C PRO A 319 -8.45 -2.18 13.46
N VAL A 320 -8.31 -1.54 14.62
CA VAL A 320 -7.14 -1.63 15.51
C VAL A 320 -7.62 -2.18 16.85
N GLU A 321 -7.61 -3.51 16.98
CA GLU A 321 -8.12 -4.16 18.18
C GLU A 321 -7.05 -4.25 19.28
N ASN A 322 -5.81 -4.68 18.96
CA ASN A 322 -4.80 -4.99 19.99
C ASN A 322 -3.37 -4.49 19.70
N SER A 323 -2.97 -4.33 18.43
CA SER A 323 -1.59 -3.92 18.10
C SER A 323 -1.47 -3.19 16.77
N THR A 324 -0.39 -2.43 16.59
CA THR A 324 -0.03 -1.81 15.29
C THR A 324 0.17 -2.88 14.20
N MET A 325 0.48 -4.11 14.60
CA MET A 325 0.65 -5.25 13.68
C MET A 325 -0.66 -5.76 13.09
N ASP A 326 -1.77 -5.65 13.83
CA ASP A 326 -3.09 -6.06 13.35
C ASP A 326 -3.52 -5.20 12.16
N LEU A 327 -3.21 -3.90 12.23
CA LEU A 327 -3.40 -2.95 11.14
C LEU A 327 -2.57 -3.37 9.92
N TRP A 328 -1.28 -3.71 10.11
CA TRP A 328 -0.44 -4.15 9.00
C TRP A 328 -1.04 -5.34 8.25
N SER A 329 -1.54 -6.34 8.97
CA SER A 329 -2.08 -7.55 8.35
C SER A 329 -3.29 -7.26 7.47
N GLN A 330 -4.19 -6.39 7.95
CA GLN A 330 -5.40 -5.96 7.27
C GLN A 330 -5.10 -5.02 6.08
N MET A 331 -4.27 -4.01 6.29
CA MET A 331 -3.86 -3.07 5.24
C MET A 331 -3.11 -3.77 4.11
N THR A 332 -2.24 -4.73 4.42
CA THR A 332 -1.54 -5.54 3.42
C THR A 332 -2.49 -6.42 2.61
N PHE A 333 -3.62 -6.83 3.18
CA PHE A 333 -4.64 -7.53 2.41
C PHE A 333 -5.31 -6.59 1.42
N ILE A 334 -5.80 -5.41 1.84
CA ILE A 334 -6.55 -4.51 0.95
C ILE A 334 -5.67 -3.75 -0.04
N ASN A 335 -4.47 -3.33 0.37
CA ASN A 335 -3.49 -2.59 -0.43
C ASN A 335 -2.12 -3.25 -0.28
N PRO A 336 -1.84 -4.34 -1.00
CA PRO A 336 -0.54 -5.02 -0.94
C PRO A 336 0.61 -4.06 -1.26
N GLY A 337 1.61 -4.01 -0.38
CA GLY A 337 2.79 -3.13 -0.54
C GLY A 337 2.71 -1.79 0.21
N LEU A 338 1.50 -1.32 0.59
CA LEU A 338 1.29 0.00 1.20
C LEU A 338 2.16 0.28 2.43
N LEU A 339 2.37 -0.74 3.25
CA LEU A 339 3.15 -0.64 4.50
C LEU A 339 4.50 -1.37 4.40
N GLY A 340 4.92 -1.72 3.17
CA GLY A 340 6.12 -2.47 2.90
C GLY A 340 6.13 -3.87 3.50
N THR A 341 7.32 -4.45 3.59
CA THR A 341 7.50 -5.81 4.12
C THR A 341 7.23 -5.87 5.63
N GLN A 342 6.87 -7.06 6.13
CA GLN A 342 6.64 -7.28 7.56
C GLN A 342 7.86 -6.88 8.43
N ALA A 343 9.07 -7.19 7.95
CA ALA A 343 10.32 -6.87 8.63
C ALA A 343 10.56 -5.35 8.68
N PHE A 344 10.32 -4.66 7.56
CA PHE A 344 10.41 -3.20 7.47
C PHE A 344 9.41 -2.55 8.42
N PHE A 345 8.13 -2.92 8.33
CA PHE A 345 7.07 -2.34 9.15
C PHE A 345 7.33 -2.53 10.65
N ARG A 346 7.78 -3.72 11.06
CA ARG A 346 8.12 -4.00 12.46
C ARG A 346 9.26 -3.11 12.96
N LYS A 347 10.25 -2.83 12.10
CA LYS A 347 11.43 -2.03 12.47
C LYS A 347 11.13 -0.53 12.49
N GLU A 348 10.42 -0.02 11.49
CA GLU A 348 10.25 1.43 11.28
C GLU A 348 8.95 2.00 11.88
N PHE A 349 7.93 1.16 12.15
CA PHE A 349 6.66 1.60 12.74
C PHE A 349 6.39 0.93 14.09
N VAL A 350 6.29 -0.41 14.14
CA VAL A 350 5.86 -1.10 15.37
C VAL A 350 6.80 -0.82 16.55
N LYS A 351 8.11 -1.04 16.38
CA LYS A 351 9.09 -0.80 17.45
C LYS A 351 9.12 0.67 17.92
N PRO A 352 9.22 1.68 17.02
CA PRO A 352 9.19 3.08 17.44
C PRO A 352 7.88 3.48 18.14
N ILE A 353 6.73 3.04 17.65
CA ILE A 353 5.42 3.42 18.20
C ILE A 353 5.18 2.74 19.54
N GLU A 354 5.26 1.41 19.61
CA GLU A 354 4.88 0.65 20.81
C GLU A 354 5.94 0.73 21.92
N LYS A 355 7.23 0.83 21.57
CA LYS A 355 8.32 0.84 22.57
C LYS A 355 8.81 2.24 22.91
N ASN A 356 8.93 3.12 21.92
CA ASN A 356 9.53 4.44 22.11
C ASN A 356 8.48 5.58 22.16
N GLN A 357 7.19 5.26 21.97
CA GLN A 357 6.09 6.23 21.92
C GLN A 357 6.35 7.37 20.92
N ASP A 358 6.91 7.02 19.76
CA ASP A 358 7.27 7.98 18.72
C ASP A 358 6.00 8.55 18.04
N GLU A 359 5.64 9.77 18.43
CA GLU A 359 4.48 10.48 17.86
C GLU A 359 4.65 10.80 16.37
N SER A 360 5.88 11.05 15.90
CA SER A 360 6.15 11.36 14.50
C SER A 360 5.83 10.15 13.63
N ARG A 361 6.29 8.96 14.04
CA ARG A 361 5.96 7.70 13.37
C ARG A 361 4.48 7.35 13.45
N THR A 362 3.82 7.69 14.55
CA THR A 362 2.37 7.52 14.70
C THR A 362 1.60 8.39 13.72
N LYS A 363 1.90 9.70 13.65
CA LYS A 363 1.30 10.63 12.69
C LYS A 363 1.55 10.19 11.25
N LYS A 364 2.77 9.73 10.94
CA LYS A 364 3.11 9.25 9.60
C LYS A 364 2.36 7.98 9.22
N LEU A 365 2.21 7.04 10.15
CA LEU A 365 1.38 5.86 9.93
C LEU A 365 -0.08 6.25 9.66
N HIS A 366 -0.63 7.21 10.43
CA HIS A 366 -1.98 7.72 10.20
C HIS A 366 -2.15 8.38 8.83
N ALA A 367 -1.15 9.12 8.34
CA ALA A 367 -1.18 9.71 7.01
C ALA A 367 -1.17 8.65 5.88
N LEU A 368 -0.46 7.54 6.07
CA LEU A 368 -0.41 6.44 5.08
C LEU A 368 -1.71 5.63 4.97
N ILE A 369 -2.54 5.61 6.02
CA ILE A 369 -3.76 4.78 6.07
C ILE A 369 -5.05 5.58 5.85
N LYS A 370 -4.99 6.91 5.89
CA LYS A 370 -6.12 7.82 5.69
C LYS A 370 -6.27 8.11 4.20
#